data_AF-A0A377B203-F1
#
_entry.id   AF-A0A377B203-F1
#
_cell.length_a   1.000
_cell.length_b   1.000
_cell.length_c   1.000
_cell.angle_alpha   90.00
_cell.angle_beta   90.00
_cell.angle_gamma   90.00
#
_symmetry.space_group_name_H-M   'P 1'
#
loop_
_entity.id
_entity.type
_entity.pdbx_description
1 polymer ?
#
loop_
_entity_poly.entity_id
_entity_poly.type
_entity_poly.pdbx_seq_one_letter_code
_entity_poly.pdbx_strand_id
1 'polypeptide(L)'
;MKAVSRVHITPHMHWDREWYFTTEESRILLVNNMEEILCRLEQDNEYKYYVLDGQTAILEDYFAVKPENKDRVKKQVEAGKLIIGPWYTQTDTTIVSAESIVRNLMYGMRDCLAFGEPMKIGYLPDSFGMSGQLPHIYNGFGITRTMFWRGCSERHGTDKTEFLWQSSDGSEVTAQVLPLGYAIGKYLPADENGLRKRLDSYFDVLEKASVTKEILLPNGHDQMPLQQNIFEVMDKLREIYPQRKFVMSRFEEVFEKIEAQRDNLATLKGEFIDGKIYARASHHRFYAYGYQNCPRAY
;
A
#
# COMPACT_ATOMS: atom_id res chain seq x y z
N MET A 1 -23.24 20.59 -8.72
CA MET A 1 -22.35 20.11 -9.79
C MET A 1 -21.98 18.67 -9.47
N LYS A 2 -22.00 17.75 -10.44
CA LYS A 2 -21.59 16.34 -10.22
C LYS A 2 -20.07 16.34 -10.04
N ALA A 3 -19.56 15.72 -8.97
CA ALA A 3 -18.11 15.67 -8.73
C ALA A 3 -17.40 14.97 -9.90
N VAL A 4 -16.29 15.55 -10.35
CA VAL A 4 -15.46 15.03 -11.46
C VAL A 4 -14.77 13.74 -11.05
N SER A 5 -14.29 13.69 -9.81
CA SER A 5 -13.61 12.55 -9.22
C SER A 5 -13.79 12.56 -7.70
N ARG A 6 -13.61 11.39 -7.07
CA ARG A 6 -13.54 11.25 -5.62
C ARG A 6 -12.12 10.86 -5.24
N VAL A 7 -11.51 11.65 -4.37
CA VAL A 7 -10.14 11.46 -3.90
C VAL A 7 -10.17 10.86 -2.51
N HIS A 8 -9.60 9.67 -2.41
CA HIS A 8 -9.50 8.82 -1.23
C HIS A 8 -8.14 9.02 -0.58
N ILE A 9 -8.14 9.69 0.56
CA ILE A 9 -6.93 9.92 1.35
C ILE A 9 -6.82 8.76 2.34
N THR A 10 -5.78 7.96 2.17
CA THR A 10 -5.52 6.80 3.03
C THR A 10 -4.21 7.02 3.78
N PRO A 11 -4.29 7.28 5.10
CA PRO A 11 -3.09 7.37 5.92
C PRO A 11 -2.39 6.01 6.02
N HIS A 12 -1.09 6.02 5.80
CA HIS A 12 -0.25 4.84 5.88
C HIS A 12 1.20 5.25 6.16
N MET A 13 2.02 4.26 6.47
CA MET A 13 3.47 4.35 6.37
C MET A 13 3.96 3.21 5.49
N HIS A 14 5.08 3.42 4.81
CA HIS A 14 5.87 2.33 4.25
C HIS A 14 7.04 2.07 5.19
N TRP A 15 7.23 0.83 5.63
CA TRP A 15 8.18 0.51 6.69
C TRP A 15 9.17 -0.56 6.26
N ASP A 16 10.27 -0.12 5.66
CA ASP A 16 11.42 -0.98 5.47
C ASP A 16 11.99 -1.37 6.84
N ARG A 17 11.92 -2.67 7.15
CA ARG A 17 12.43 -3.23 8.41
C ARG A 17 13.91 -2.94 8.57
N GLU A 18 14.66 -3.13 7.48
CA GLU A 18 16.10 -2.92 7.39
C GLU A 18 16.43 -2.33 6.02
N TRP A 19 17.09 -1.17 5.98
CA TRP A 19 17.52 -0.54 4.73
C TRP A 19 18.78 0.30 4.96
N TYR A 20 18.63 1.62 5.14
CA TYR A 20 19.73 2.52 5.49
C TYR A 20 20.05 2.52 6.99
N PHE A 21 19.06 2.16 7.81
CA PHE A 21 19.19 2.05 9.25
C PHE A 21 19.42 0.59 9.65
N THR A 22 20.12 0.40 10.75
CA THR A 22 20.17 -0.91 11.43
C THR A 22 18.80 -1.27 11.99
N THR A 23 18.56 -2.56 12.23
CA THR A 23 17.32 -3.07 12.81
C THR A 23 16.96 -2.35 14.12
N GLU A 24 17.95 -2.03 14.95
CA GLU A 24 17.75 -1.37 16.24
C GLU A 24 17.38 0.11 16.09
N GLU A 25 17.98 0.83 15.14
CA GLU A 25 17.59 2.21 14.83
C GLU A 25 16.16 2.27 14.29
N SER A 26 15.80 1.36 13.37
CA SER A 26 14.42 1.21 12.89
C SER A 26 13.46 0.91 14.04
N ARG A 27 13.83 0.05 15.00
CA ARG A 27 12.97 -0.24 16.17
C ARG A 27 12.68 0.99 17.03
N ILE A 28 13.67 1.86 17.25
CA ILE A 28 13.47 3.10 18.02
C ILE A 28 12.49 4.03 17.30
N LEU A 29 12.67 4.21 15.98
CA LEU A 29 11.76 5.03 15.16
C LEU A 29 10.35 4.44 15.16
N LEU A 30 10.24 3.11 15.06
CA LEU A 30 8.97 2.40 15.06
C LEU A 30 8.19 2.63 16.35
N VAL A 31 8.86 2.55 17.51
CA VAL A 31 8.20 2.77 18.81
C VAL A 31 7.61 4.16 18.91
N ASN A 32 8.35 5.19 18.48
CA ASN A 32 7.87 6.57 18.48
C ASN A 32 6.69 6.75 17.52
N ASN A 33 6.80 6.20 16.30
CA ASN A 33 5.76 6.34 15.29
C ASN A 33 4.47 5.61 15.69
N MET A 34 4.58 4.40 16.22
CA MET A 34 3.43 3.64 16.74
C MET A 34 2.74 4.35 17.91
N GLU A 35 3.49 4.99 18.81
CA GLU A 35 2.87 5.75 19.90
C GLU A 35 2.06 6.94 19.35
N GLU A 36 2.60 7.69 18.37
CA GLU A 36 1.86 8.76 17.71
C GLU A 36 0.59 8.26 17.01
N ILE A 37 0.68 7.13 16.28
CA ILE A 37 -0.45 6.51 15.59
C ILE A 37 -1.53 6.10 16.59
N LEU A 38 -1.15 5.35 17.63
CA LEU A 38 -2.10 4.86 18.63
C LEU A 38 -2.77 6.01 19.39
N CYS A 39 -1.99 7.00 19.86
CA CYS A 39 -2.55 8.19 20.50
C CYS A 39 -3.53 8.92 19.58
N ARG A 40 -3.20 9.08 18.29
CA ARG A 40 -4.09 9.74 17.33
C ARG A 40 -5.40 8.97 17.13
N LEU A 41 -5.33 7.65 16.96
CA LEU A 41 -6.50 6.80 16.79
C LEU A 41 -7.38 6.74 18.05
N GLU A 42 -6.78 6.85 19.24
CA GLU A 42 -7.47 6.85 20.53
C GLU A 42 -8.17 8.19 20.81
N GLN A 43 -7.53 9.32 20.49
CA GLN A 43 -8.00 10.65 20.87
C GLN A 43 -8.90 11.31 19.82
N ASP A 44 -8.73 10.98 18.54
CA ASP A 44 -9.47 11.60 17.44
C ASP A 44 -10.43 10.61 16.78
N ASN A 45 -11.73 10.85 16.95
CA ASN A 45 -12.77 10.01 16.35
C ASN A 45 -12.99 10.30 14.86
N GLU A 46 -12.55 11.44 14.35
CA GLU A 46 -12.59 11.76 12.92
C GLU A 46 -11.45 11.07 12.16
N TYR A 47 -10.35 10.76 12.84
CA TYR A 47 -9.24 9.99 12.27
C TYR A 47 -9.54 8.49 12.31
N LYS A 48 -10.21 8.03 11.25
CA LYS A 48 -10.84 6.71 11.22
C LYS A 48 -9.92 5.57 10.85
N TYR A 49 -8.91 5.79 10.03
CA TYR A 49 -8.17 4.71 9.38
C TYR A 49 -6.67 4.98 9.34
N TYR A 50 -5.89 3.96 9.63
CA TYR A 50 -4.44 3.94 9.42
C TYR A 50 -3.99 2.56 8.93
N VAL A 51 -3.29 2.51 7.80
CA VAL A 51 -2.78 1.25 7.23
C VAL A 51 -1.35 1.01 7.68
N LEU A 52 -1.12 -0.11 8.36
CA LEU A 52 0.19 -0.53 8.89
C LEU A 52 0.97 -1.33 7.84
N ASP A 53 1.17 -0.73 6.66
CA ASP A 53 1.99 -1.23 5.54
C ASP A 53 1.72 -2.67 5.06
N GLY A 54 0.60 -3.24 5.46
CA GLY A 54 0.19 -4.60 5.14
C GLY A 54 1.14 -5.73 5.57
N GLN A 55 2.00 -5.50 6.57
CA GLN A 55 2.95 -6.48 7.11
C GLN A 55 2.84 -6.62 8.64
N THR A 56 2.86 -7.85 9.16
CA THR A 56 2.74 -8.11 10.61
C THR A 56 4.07 -8.15 11.35
N ALA A 57 5.21 -8.26 10.66
CA ALA A 57 6.54 -8.23 11.28
C ALA A 57 6.78 -6.93 12.08
N ILE A 58 6.19 -5.81 11.66
CA ILE A 58 6.21 -4.54 12.39
C ILE A 58 5.64 -4.71 13.81
N LEU A 59 4.54 -5.46 13.95
CA LEU A 59 3.92 -5.70 15.25
C LEU A 59 4.81 -6.58 16.14
N GLU A 60 5.48 -7.58 15.57
CA GLU A 60 6.44 -8.40 16.31
C GLU A 60 7.58 -7.56 16.88
N ASP A 61 8.22 -6.73 16.04
CA ASP A 61 9.30 -5.83 16.47
C ASP A 61 8.82 -4.80 17.49
N TYR A 62 7.60 -4.26 17.33
CA TYR A 62 7.01 -3.33 18.29
C TYR A 62 6.76 -3.97 19.66
N PHE A 63 6.16 -5.17 19.69
CA PHE A 63 5.84 -5.87 20.94
C PHE A 63 7.06 -6.48 21.62
N ALA A 64 8.18 -6.67 20.92
CA ALA A 64 9.45 -7.01 21.54
C ALA A 64 9.92 -5.89 22.50
N VAL A 65 9.58 -4.63 22.21
CA VAL A 65 9.96 -3.47 23.03
C VAL A 65 8.82 -3.01 23.95
N LYS A 66 7.58 -3.04 23.47
CA LYS A 66 6.37 -2.54 24.16
C LYS A 66 5.28 -3.62 24.27
N PRO A 67 5.52 -4.74 24.98
CA PRO A 67 4.55 -5.83 25.09
C PRO A 67 3.23 -5.40 25.76
N GLU A 68 3.25 -4.39 26.62
CA GLU A 68 2.08 -3.82 27.29
C GLU A 68 1.06 -3.20 26.32
N ASN A 69 1.50 -2.80 25.12
CA ASN A 69 0.63 -2.14 24.14
C ASN A 69 -0.16 -3.13 23.26
N LYS A 70 -0.04 -4.45 23.47
CA LYS A 70 -0.79 -5.47 22.72
C LYS A 70 -2.31 -5.25 22.80
N ASP A 71 -2.82 -4.95 23.98
CA ASP A 71 -4.27 -4.70 24.16
C ASP A 71 -4.71 -3.39 23.51
N ARG A 72 -3.85 -2.36 23.49
CA ARG A 72 -4.13 -1.09 22.79
C ARG A 72 -4.25 -1.34 21.29
N VAL A 73 -3.26 -2.03 20.70
CA VAL A 73 -3.27 -2.39 19.28
C VAL A 73 -4.49 -3.22 18.94
N LYS A 74 -4.78 -4.27 19.72
CA LYS A 74 -5.95 -5.14 19.51
C LYS A 74 -7.25 -4.35 19.45
N LYS A 75 -7.48 -3.44 20.39
CA LYS A 75 -8.67 -2.58 20.40
C LYS A 75 -8.79 -1.73 19.13
N GLN A 76 -7.69 -1.16 18.63
CA GLN A 76 -7.73 -0.35 17.41
C GLN A 76 -7.97 -1.19 16.15
N VAL A 77 -7.46 -2.43 16.10
CA VAL A 77 -7.71 -3.37 15.01
C VAL A 77 -9.17 -3.84 15.03
N GLU A 78 -9.70 -4.25 16.18
CA GLU A 78 -11.10 -4.68 16.33
C GLU A 78 -12.08 -3.53 16.03
N ALA A 79 -11.71 -2.29 16.36
CA ALA A 79 -12.47 -1.09 16.00
C ALA A 79 -12.40 -0.75 14.49
N GLY A 80 -11.59 -1.47 13.71
CA GLY A 80 -11.36 -1.22 12.28
C GLY A 80 -10.59 0.07 12.00
N LYS A 81 -9.93 0.64 13.03
CA LYS A 81 -9.16 1.88 12.92
C LYS A 81 -7.72 1.64 12.45
N LEU A 82 -7.09 0.59 12.97
CA LEU A 82 -5.76 0.16 12.56
C LEU A 82 -5.89 -1.06 11.64
N ILE A 83 -5.40 -0.93 10.41
CA ILE A 83 -5.54 -1.94 9.35
C ILE A 83 -4.20 -2.67 9.21
N ILE A 84 -4.23 -4.00 9.29
CA ILE A 84 -3.03 -4.85 9.34
C ILE A 84 -3.09 -5.98 8.31
N GLY A 85 -1.92 -6.50 7.92
CA GLY A 85 -1.79 -7.65 7.02
C GLY A 85 -2.10 -7.35 5.55
N PRO A 86 -2.10 -8.37 4.67
CA PRO A 86 -2.17 -9.80 5.01
C PRO A 86 -0.80 -10.49 5.10
N TRP A 87 0.29 -9.79 4.80
CA TRP A 87 1.62 -10.38 4.76
C TRP A 87 2.28 -10.42 6.13
N TYR A 88 3.23 -11.33 6.31
CA TYR A 88 4.16 -11.23 7.43
C TYR A 88 5.22 -10.18 7.17
N THR A 89 5.86 -10.20 6.00
CA THR A 89 6.76 -9.15 5.48
C THR A 89 6.44 -8.81 4.04
N GLN A 90 6.86 -7.63 3.57
CA GLN A 90 6.80 -7.32 2.14
C GLN A 90 7.95 -8.02 1.40
N THR A 91 7.61 -8.89 0.44
CA THR A 91 8.59 -9.72 -0.27
C THR A 91 8.68 -9.32 -1.74
N ASP A 92 9.87 -9.49 -2.33
CA ASP A 92 9.98 -9.56 -3.78
C ASP A 92 9.48 -10.93 -4.25
N THR A 93 8.51 -10.95 -5.14
CA THR A 93 7.82 -12.19 -5.54
C THR A 93 8.53 -12.94 -6.68
N THR A 94 9.61 -12.37 -7.23
CA THR A 94 10.37 -12.97 -8.34
C THR A 94 11.64 -13.69 -7.89
N ILE A 95 12.12 -13.41 -6.67
CA ILE A 95 13.37 -13.98 -6.13
C ILE A 95 13.10 -15.17 -5.20
N VAL A 96 12.07 -15.05 -4.37
CA VAL A 96 11.81 -16.04 -3.32
C VAL A 96 11.09 -17.27 -3.87
N SER A 97 11.24 -18.41 -3.20
CA SER A 97 10.53 -19.62 -3.59
C SER A 97 9.02 -19.45 -3.46
N ALA A 98 8.24 -20.15 -4.29
CA ALA A 98 6.77 -20.12 -4.22
C ALA A 98 6.24 -20.51 -2.83
N GLU A 99 6.85 -21.53 -2.20
CA GLU A 99 6.53 -21.93 -0.84
C GLU A 99 6.79 -20.80 0.16
N SER A 100 7.87 -20.03 0.00
CA SER A 100 8.15 -18.87 0.85
C SER A 100 7.05 -17.80 0.74
N ILE A 101 6.51 -17.55 -0.45
CA ILE A 101 5.38 -16.61 -0.66
C ILE A 101 4.14 -17.10 0.09
N VAL A 102 3.80 -18.38 -0.07
CA VAL A 102 2.66 -19.02 0.61
C VAL A 102 2.83 -18.95 2.13
N ARG A 103 4.02 -19.26 2.64
CA ARG A 103 4.33 -19.18 4.09
C ARG A 103 4.24 -17.76 4.61
N ASN A 104 4.69 -16.78 3.83
CA ASN A 104 4.63 -15.37 4.19
C ASN A 104 3.17 -14.90 4.39
N LEU A 105 2.26 -15.25 3.47
CA LEU A 105 0.82 -14.99 3.64
C LEU A 105 0.23 -15.78 4.81
N MET A 106 0.58 -17.07 4.93
CA MET A 106 0.07 -17.92 6.00
C MET A 106 0.43 -17.37 7.38
N TYR A 107 1.67 -16.95 7.59
CA TYR A 107 2.09 -16.34 8.85
C TYR A 107 1.43 -14.99 9.09
N GLY A 108 1.38 -14.12 8.08
CA GLY A 108 0.73 -12.80 8.21
C GLY A 108 -0.75 -12.92 8.57
N MET A 109 -1.49 -13.78 7.86
CA MET A 109 -2.90 -14.06 8.15
C MET A 109 -3.09 -14.62 9.57
N ARG A 110 -2.25 -15.58 9.99
CA ARG A 110 -2.29 -16.14 11.36
C ARG A 110 -2.08 -15.05 12.41
N ASP A 111 -1.08 -14.20 12.20
CA ASP A 111 -0.72 -13.16 13.16
C ASP A 111 -1.82 -12.10 13.24
N CYS A 112 -2.42 -11.71 12.11
CA CYS A 112 -3.56 -10.80 12.08
C CYS A 112 -4.75 -11.32 12.88
N LEU A 113 -5.11 -12.60 12.70
CA LEU A 113 -6.26 -13.22 13.37
C LEU A 113 -6.17 -13.22 14.91
N ALA A 114 -4.98 -13.04 15.49
CA ALA A 114 -4.83 -12.84 16.93
C ALA A 114 -5.37 -11.49 17.42
N PHE A 115 -5.40 -10.49 16.53
CA PHE A 115 -5.85 -9.11 16.80
C PHE A 115 -7.22 -8.81 16.17
N GLY A 116 -7.52 -9.33 14.99
CA GLY A 116 -8.77 -9.10 14.28
C GLY A 116 -8.71 -9.56 12.81
N GLU A 117 -9.66 -9.10 12.00
CA GLU A 117 -9.71 -9.47 10.59
C GLU A 117 -8.57 -8.81 9.80
N PRO A 118 -7.81 -9.57 8.99
CA PRO A 118 -6.76 -9.01 8.13
C PRO A 118 -7.33 -8.20 6.97
N MET A 119 -6.54 -7.24 6.48
CA MET A 119 -6.79 -6.61 5.19
C MET A 119 -6.65 -7.65 4.07
N LYS A 120 -7.76 -8.02 3.43
CA LYS A 120 -7.78 -9.00 2.32
C LYS A 120 -7.38 -8.35 0.99
N ILE A 121 -6.23 -7.68 0.97
CA ILE A 121 -5.63 -7.07 -0.21
C ILE A 121 -4.17 -7.50 -0.25
N GLY A 122 -3.74 -8.16 -1.33
CA GLY A 122 -2.34 -8.44 -1.60
C GLY A 122 -1.59 -7.12 -1.82
N TYR A 123 -1.04 -6.56 -0.75
CA TYR A 123 -0.43 -5.22 -0.71
C TYR A 123 1.08 -5.31 -0.89
N LEU A 124 1.57 -4.94 -2.07
CA LEU A 124 2.99 -4.98 -2.45
C LEU A 124 3.39 -3.63 -3.07
N PRO A 125 3.48 -2.56 -2.26
CA PRO A 125 3.65 -1.19 -2.76
C PRO A 125 5.03 -0.96 -3.38
N ASP A 126 6.09 -1.66 -2.96
CA ASP A 126 7.45 -1.46 -3.51
C ASP A 126 8.17 -2.74 -3.99
N SER A 127 7.48 -3.87 -4.16
CA SER A 127 8.11 -5.08 -4.73
C SER A 127 8.55 -4.84 -6.19
N PHE A 128 9.71 -5.35 -6.59
CA PHE A 128 10.32 -5.05 -7.90
C PHE A 128 9.82 -5.94 -9.04
N GLY A 129 8.96 -6.91 -8.73
CA GLY A 129 8.24 -7.69 -9.72
C GLY A 129 7.07 -8.43 -9.09
N MET A 130 6.05 -8.68 -9.91
CA MET A 130 4.87 -9.47 -9.55
C MET A 130 4.84 -10.75 -10.37
N SER A 131 5.00 -11.89 -9.70
CA SER A 131 4.90 -13.21 -10.34
C SER A 131 3.49 -13.43 -10.91
N GLY A 132 3.40 -14.02 -12.10
CA GLY A 132 2.12 -14.31 -12.77
C GLY A 132 1.21 -15.30 -12.05
N GLN A 133 1.72 -16.01 -11.03
CA GLN A 133 0.97 -16.96 -10.21
C GLN A 133 0.35 -16.33 -8.95
N LEU A 134 0.60 -15.05 -8.66
CA LEU A 134 0.04 -14.40 -7.48
C LEU A 134 -1.49 -14.45 -7.42
N PRO A 135 -2.28 -14.27 -8.52
CA PRO A 135 -3.73 -14.41 -8.44
C PRO A 135 -4.19 -15.78 -7.93
N HIS A 136 -3.50 -16.86 -8.34
CA HIS A 136 -3.78 -18.21 -7.86
C HIS A 136 -3.49 -18.34 -6.36
N ILE A 137 -2.32 -17.86 -5.93
CA ILE A 137 -1.92 -17.88 -4.52
C ILE A 137 -2.92 -17.06 -3.68
N TYR A 138 -3.23 -15.83 -4.08
CA TYR A 138 -4.17 -14.96 -3.38
C TYR A 138 -5.55 -15.58 -3.21
N ASN A 139 -6.11 -16.18 -4.27
CA ASN A 139 -7.40 -16.85 -4.19
C ASN A 139 -7.39 -18.02 -3.20
N GLY A 140 -6.27 -18.74 -3.07
CA GLY A 140 -6.09 -19.78 -2.05
C GLY A 140 -6.21 -19.28 -0.61
N PHE A 141 -5.92 -18.00 -0.36
CA PHE A 141 -6.09 -17.33 0.94
C PHE A 141 -7.39 -16.50 1.02
N GLY A 142 -8.27 -16.59 0.02
CA GLY A 142 -9.50 -15.80 -0.05
C GLY A 142 -9.27 -14.31 -0.30
N ILE A 143 -8.12 -13.96 -0.88
CA ILE A 143 -7.76 -12.59 -1.28
C ILE A 143 -8.11 -12.42 -2.76
N THR A 144 -9.04 -11.52 -3.06
CA THR A 144 -9.50 -11.24 -4.44
C THR A 144 -9.03 -9.89 -4.96
N ARG A 145 -8.20 -9.18 -4.19
CA ARG A 145 -7.77 -7.79 -4.43
C ARG A 145 -6.27 -7.68 -4.28
N THR A 146 -5.62 -6.86 -5.09
CA THR A 146 -4.18 -6.62 -5.00
C THR A 146 -3.82 -5.20 -5.39
N MET A 147 -2.80 -4.65 -4.75
CA MET A 147 -2.29 -3.30 -4.99
C MET A 147 -0.78 -3.30 -5.08
N PHE A 148 -0.25 -2.63 -6.10
CA PHE A 148 1.19 -2.51 -6.31
C PHE A 148 1.60 -1.30 -7.14
N TRP A 149 2.86 -0.87 -7.03
CA TRP A 149 3.40 0.24 -7.83
C TRP A 149 4.04 -0.23 -9.14
N ARG A 150 4.93 -1.22 -9.06
CA ARG A 150 5.96 -1.52 -10.07
C ARG A 150 5.57 -2.69 -10.96
N GLY A 151 6.21 -2.77 -12.13
CA GLY A 151 6.07 -3.90 -13.06
C GLY A 151 4.99 -3.73 -14.13
N CYS A 152 4.00 -2.85 -13.93
CA CYS A 152 2.97 -2.58 -14.95
C CYS A 152 3.41 -1.45 -15.89
N SER A 153 3.24 -1.68 -17.19
CA SER A 153 3.54 -0.74 -18.28
C SER A 153 2.50 -0.85 -19.38
N GLU A 154 2.42 0.16 -20.26
CA GLU A 154 1.53 0.16 -21.44
C GLU A 154 1.74 -1.06 -22.35
N ARG A 155 2.91 -1.72 -22.28
CA ARG A 155 3.20 -2.95 -23.04
C ARG A 155 2.29 -4.12 -22.69
N HIS A 156 1.67 -4.09 -21.53
CA HIS A 156 0.69 -5.08 -21.10
C HIS A 156 -0.68 -4.86 -21.74
N GLY A 157 -0.85 -3.81 -22.55
CA GLY A 157 -2.07 -3.55 -23.31
C GLY A 157 -3.09 -2.66 -22.58
N THR A 158 -2.69 -1.97 -21.50
CA THR A 158 -3.53 -0.97 -20.84
C THR A 158 -2.73 0.24 -20.38
N ASP A 159 -3.33 1.42 -20.52
CA ASP A 159 -2.90 2.68 -19.91
C ASP A 159 -3.64 2.97 -18.59
N LYS A 160 -4.45 2.01 -18.12
CA LYS A 160 -5.31 2.15 -16.94
C LYS A 160 -4.66 1.62 -15.67
N THR A 161 -5.03 2.22 -14.54
CA THR A 161 -4.58 1.80 -13.22
C THR A 161 -5.39 0.65 -12.63
N GLU A 162 -6.58 0.40 -13.16
CA GLU A 162 -7.55 -0.56 -12.65
C GLU A 162 -7.76 -1.65 -13.69
N PHE A 163 -7.56 -2.92 -13.33
CA PHE A 163 -7.76 -4.06 -14.22
C PHE A 163 -7.99 -5.36 -13.44
N LEU A 164 -8.42 -6.40 -14.13
CA LEU A 164 -8.49 -7.76 -13.64
C LEU A 164 -7.20 -8.48 -13.97
N TRP A 165 -6.51 -9.03 -12.98
CA TRP A 165 -5.30 -9.82 -13.19
C TRP A 165 -5.62 -11.30 -13.06
N GLN A 166 -5.43 -12.03 -14.16
CA GLN A 166 -5.74 -13.45 -14.26
C GLN A 166 -4.45 -14.29 -14.42
N SER A 167 -4.35 -15.34 -13.62
CA SER A 167 -3.28 -16.33 -13.70
C SER A 167 -3.60 -17.44 -14.73
N SER A 168 -2.63 -18.31 -15.00
CA SER A 168 -2.74 -19.36 -16.03
C SER A 168 -3.79 -20.42 -15.71
N ASP A 169 -4.12 -20.62 -14.43
CA ASP A 169 -5.16 -21.54 -13.96
C ASP A 169 -6.58 -20.96 -14.09
N GLY A 170 -6.71 -19.68 -14.44
CA GLY A 170 -7.97 -18.95 -14.48
C GLY A 170 -8.34 -18.22 -13.20
N SER A 171 -7.53 -18.33 -12.13
CA SER A 171 -7.70 -17.51 -10.93
C SER A 171 -7.53 -16.04 -11.24
N GLU A 172 -8.41 -15.20 -10.70
CA GLU A 172 -8.47 -13.77 -11.01
C GLU A 172 -8.56 -12.92 -9.74
N VAL A 173 -7.87 -11.77 -9.76
CA VAL A 173 -7.92 -10.75 -8.70
C VAL A 173 -8.11 -9.36 -9.31
N THR A 174 -8.79 -8.47 -8.59
CA THR A 174 -8.90 -7.04 -8.95
C THR A 174 -7.60 -6.34 -8.58
N ALA A 175 -6.93 -5.72 -9.55
CA ALA A 175 -5.66 -5.04 -9.36
C ALA A 175 -5.83 -3.52 -9.41
N GLN A 176 -5.17 -2.84 -8.48
CA GLN A 176 -4.99 -1.38 -8.49
C GLN A 176 -3.50 -1.05 -8.55
N VAL A 177 -3.08 -0.42 -9.63
CA VAL A 177 -1.71 0.09 -9.79
C VAL A 177 -1.60 1.49 -9.22
N LEU A 178 -0.49 1.77 -8.54
CA LEU A 178 -0.11 3.10 -8.07
C LEU A 178 0.79 3.77 -9.14
N PRO A 179 0.25 4.61 -10.05
CA PRO A 179 1.00 5.09 -11.22
C PRO A 179 2.12 6.06 -10.81
N LEU A 180 1.85 6.90 -9.81
CA LEU A 180 2.79 7.87 -9.24
C LEU A 180 3.38 7.38 -7.90
N GLY A 181 3.01 6.16 -7.48
CA GLY A 181 3.50 5.51 -6.28
C GLY A 181 2.69 5.75 -5.01
N TYR A 182 3.16 5.16 -3.90
CA TYR A 182 2.53 5.28 -2.58
C TYR A 182 2.91 6.59 -1.84
N ALA A 183 3.92 7.30 -2.33
CA ALA A 183 4.47 8.51 -1.69
C ALA A 183 3.80 9.84 -2.13
N ILE A 184 2.74 9.80 -2.94
CA ILE A 184 2.18 11.01 -3.57
C ILE A 184 1.56 11.99 -2.58
N GLY A 185 1.06 11.50 -1.45
CA GLY A 185 0.53 12.32 -0.35
C GLY A 185 1.54 12.62 0.76
N LYS A 186 2.86 12.41 0.57
CA LYS A 186 3.85 12.70 1.63
C LYS A 186 3.84 14.18 2.02
N TYR A 187 3.86 14.53 3.30
CA TYR A 187 3.94 15.92 3.81
C TYR A 187 3.16 16.93 2.95
N LEU A 188 1.85 16.78 2.86
CA LEU A 188 1.05 17.70 2.07
C LEU A 188 1.15 19.11 2.68
N PRO A 189 1.56 20.13 1.91
CA PRO A 189 1.67 21.48 2.41
C PRO A 189 0.29 22.02 2.81
N ALA A 190 0.27 22.92 3.79
CA ALA A 190 -0.94 23.62 4.16
C ALA A 190 -1.17 24.89 3.32
N ASP A 191 -0.24 25.31 2.47
CA ASP A 191 -0.41 26.48 1.61
C ASP A 191 -1.01 26.13 0.24
N GLU A 192 -1.91 26.98 -0.25
CA GLU A 192 -2.61 26.76 -1.52
C GLU A 192 -1.65 26.63 -2.70
N ASN A 193 -0.61 27.47 -2.77
CA ASN A 193 0.35 27.46 -3.87
C ASN A 193 1.12 26.13 -3.93
N GLY A 194 1.57 25.62 -2.79
CA GLY A 194 2.25 24.35 -2.64
C GLY A 194 1.34 23.16 -3.01
N LEU A 195 0.08 23.20 -2.57
CA LEU A 195 -0.92 22.19 -2.92
C LEU A 195 -1.17 22.16 -4.42
N ARG A 196 -1.45 23.31 -5.05
CA ARG A 196 -1.68 23.41 -6.50
C ARG A 196 -0.48 22.94 -7.30
N LYS A 197 0.71 23.45 -6.98
CA LYS A 197 1.97 23.11 -7.67
C LYS A 197 2.21 21.61 -7.71
N ARG A 198 1.82 20.89 -6.67
CA ARG A 198 2.05 19.46 -6.55
C ARG A 198 0.91 18.64 -7.12
N LEU A 199 -0.32 18.94 -6.70
CA LEU A 199 -1.48 18.10 -6.97
C LEU A 199 -2.10 18.32 -8.34
N ASP A 200 -1.95 19.50 -8.97
CA ASP A 200 -2.47 19.73 -10.32
C ASP A 200 -1.87 18.71 -11.31
N SER A 201 -0.55 18.53 -11.26
CA SER A 201 0.14 17.54 -12.10
C SER A 201 -0.25 16.09 -11.78
N TYR A 202 -0.62 15.80 -10.53
CA TYR A 202 -0.96 14.45 -10.11
C TYR A 202 -2.38 14.09 -10.52
N PHE A 203 -3.34 15.00 -10.33
CA PHE A 203 -4.73 14.74 -10.68
C PHE A 203 -4.89 14.50 -12.18
N ASP A 204 -4.17 15.23 -13.04
CA ASP A 204 -4.24 14.99 -14.49
C ASP A 204 -3.80 13.57 -14.87
N VAL A 205 -2.73 13.07 -14.25
CA VAL A 205 -2.23 11.70 -14.48
C VAL A 205 -3.18 10.66 -13.89
N LEU A 206 -3.61 10.85 -12.64
CA LEU A 206 -4.47 9.90 -11.91
C LEU A 206 -5.86 9.81 -12.54
N GLU A 207 -6.46 10.94 -12.92
CA GLU A 207 -7.80 10.99 -13.52
C GLU A 207 -7.80 10.45 -14.96
N LYS A 208 -6.71 10.61 -15.71
CA LYS A 208 -6.59 10.03 -17.07
C LYS A 208 -6.46 8.50 -17.02
N ALA A 209 -5.72 7.99 -16.05
CA ALA A 209 -5.45 6.55 -15.92
C ALA A 209 -6.54 5.79 -15.15
N SER A 210 -7.36 6.47 -14.33
CA SER A 210 -8.46 5.84 -13.60
C SER A 210 -9.70 5.62 -14.48
N VAL A 211 -10.27 4.41 -14.39
CA VAL A 211 -11.51 4.00 -15.06
C VAL A 211 -12.71 4.48 -14.24
N THR A 212 -12.70 4.22 -12.94
CA THR A 212 -13.81 4.51 -12.01
C THR A 212 -13.88 5.96 -11.54
N LYS A 213 -12.80 6.75 -11.70
CA LYS A 213 -12.61 8.10 -11.13
C LYS A 213 -12.55 8.12 -9.61
N GLU A 214 -12.25 6.98 -9.00
CA GLU A 214 -11.97 6.81 -7.58
C GLU A 214 -10.45 6.89 -7.40
N ILE A 215 -9.95 8.08 -7.07
CA ILE A 215 -8.52 8.38 -7.05
C ILE A 215 -7.94 8.10 -5.67
N LEU A 216 -6.92 7.25 -5.60
CA LEU A 216 -6.15 7.04 -4.37
C LEU A 216 -5.09 8.13 -4.20
N LEU A 217 -5.05 8.71 -3.00
CA LEU A 217 -3.99 9.59 -2.53
C LEU A 217 -3.44 9.02 -1.21
N PRO A 218 -2.53 8.04 -1.26
CA PRO A 218 -1.91 7.52 -0.04
C PRO A 218 -1.10 8.62 0.65
N ASN A 219 -1.43 8.89 1.91
CA ASN A 219 -0.81 9.90 2.75
C ASN A 219 0.23 9.21 3.64
N GLY A 220 1.47 9.19 3.17
CA GLY A 220 2.59 8.52 3.83
C GLY A 220 3.82 8.46 2.93
N HIS A 221 4.91 7.94 3.48
CA HIS A 221 6.18 7.68 2.82
C HIS A 221 6.97 6.67 3.67
N ASP A 222 8.13 6.25 3.15
CA ASP A 222 9.17 5.50 3.86
C ASP A 222 9.43 6.13 5.23
N GLN A 223 9.10 5.38 6.28
CA GLN A 223 9.31 5.72 7.70
C GLN A 223 8.83 7.12 8.08
N MET A 224 7.77 7.62 7.42
CA MET A 224 7.21 8.95 7.66
C MET A 224 6.33 8.97 8.92
N PRO A 225 6.59 9.89 9.87
CA PRO A 225 5.70 10.13 11.00
C PRO A 225 4.30 10.56 10.58
N LEU A 226 3.34 10.41 11.48
CA LEU A 226 1.95 10.73 11.19
C LEU A 226 1.78 12.22 10.85
N GLN A 227 1.13 12.53 9.73
CA GLN A 227 0.82 13.91 9.37
C GLN A 227 -0.32 14.45 10.25
N GLN A 228 0.03 15.27 11.23
CA GLN A 228 -0.90 15.77 12.25
C GLN A 228 -1.98 16.71 11.68
N ASN A 229 -1.63 17.55 10.72
CA ASN A 229 -2.51 18.58 10.16
C ASN A 229 -3.35 18.12 8.95
N ILE A 230 -3.58 16.81 8.78
CA ILE A 230 -4.23 16.28 7.58
C ILE A 230 -5.65 16.84 7.37
N PHE A 231 -6.42 17.09 8.43
CA PHE A 231 -7.77 17.64 8.30
C PHE A 231 -7.77 19.08 7.79
N GLU A 232 -6.84 19.89 8.28
CA GLU A 232 -6.66 21.27 7.83
C GLU A 232 -6.26 21.32 6.34
N VAL A 233 -5.42 20.37 5.91
CA VAL A 233 -5.08 20.18 4.49
C VAL A 233 -6.31 19.74 3.70
N MET A 234 -7.11 18.80 4.21
CA MET A 234 -8.33 18.33 3.56
C MET A 234 -9.37 19.45 3.37
N ASP A 235 -9.52 20.34 4.34
CA ASP A 235 -10.39 21.51 4.23
C ASP A 235 -9.93 22.43 3.11
N LYS A 236 -8.64 22.74 3.06
CA LYS A 236 -8.07 23.53 1.96
C LYS A 236 -8.22 22.84 0.61
N LEU A 237 -8.05 21.53 0.54
CA LEU A 237 -8.27 20.78 -0.71
C LEU A 237 -9.72 20.91 -1.20
N ARG A 238 -10.70 20.89 -0.28
CA ARG A 238 -12.12 21.11 -0.62
C ARG A 238 -12.39 22.52 -1.13
N GLU A 239 -11.69 23.53 -0.61
CA GLU A 239 -11.78 24.93 -1.08
C GLU A 239 -11.13 25.14 -2.45
N ILE A 240 -9.92 24.57 -2.65
CA ILE A 240 -9.10 24.74 -3.85
C ILE A 240 -9.69 23.99 -5.05
N TYR A 241 -10.29 22.82 -4.81
CA TYR A 241 -10.84 21.92 -5.83
C TYR A 241 -12.30 21.55 -5.55
N PRO A 242 -13.26 22.50 -5.64
CA PRO A 242 -14.68 22.25 -5.35
C PRO A 242 -15.33 21.23 -6.28
N GLN A 243 -14.72 20.95 -7.43
CA GLN A 243 -15.14 19.94 -8.39
C GLN A 243 -14.80 18.49 -7.97
N ARG A 244 -13.92 18.31 -6.97
CA ARG A 244 -13.47 17.01 -6.48
C ARG A 244 -14.00 16.76 -5.07
N LYS A 245 -14.31 15.50 -4.76
CA LYS A 245 -14.73 15.12 -3.39
C LYS A 245 -13.58 14.48 -2.64
N PHE A 246 -13.10 15.11 -1.58
CA PHE A 246 -12.05 14.55 -0.71
C PHE A 246 -12.65 13.82 0.48
N VAL A 247 -12.25 12.57 0.68
CA VAL A 247 -12.68 11.72 1.80
C VAL A 247 -11.49 10.99 2.40
N MET A 248 -11.48 10.82 3.72
CA MET A 248 -10.56 9.89 4.38
C MET A 248 -11.17 8.49 4.29
N SER A 249 -10.40 7.52 3.83
CA SER A 249 -10.89 6.18 3.48
C SER A 249 -9.76 5.15 3.56
N ARG A 250 -10.14 3.89 3.57
CA ARG A 250 -9.23 2.74 3.49
C ARG A 250 -9.26 2.12 2.10
N PHE A 251 -8.25 1.31 1.78
CA PHE A 251 -8.11 0.72 0.45
C PHE A 251 -9.29 -0.18 0.07
N GLU A 252 -9.89 -0.89 1.03
CA GLU A 252 -11.04 -1.76 0.80
C GLU A 252 -12.25 -1.01 0.23
N GLU A 253 -12.51 0.21 0.72
CA GLU A 253 -13.63 1.04 0.24
C GLU A 253 -13.43 1.45 -1.23
N VAL A 254 -12.17 1.62 -1.65
CA VAL A 254 -11.85 1.91 -3.06
C VAL A 254 -12.03 0.69 -3.92
N PHE A 255 -11.57 -0.48 -3.46
CA PHE A 255 -11.79 -1.73 -4.19
C PHE A 255 -13.26 -2.08 -4.36
N GLU A 256 -14.12 -1.81 -3.36
CA GLU A 256 -15.57 -2.00 -3.50
C GLU A 256 -16.15 -1.16 -4.66
N LYS A 257 -15.63 0.05 -4.88
CA LYS A 257 -16.06 0.91 -6.00
C LYS A 257 -15.51 0.44 -7.34
N ILE A 258 -14.28 -0.04 -7.36
CA ILE A 258 -13.66 -0.61 -8.57
C ILE A 258 -14.40 -1.88 -8.99
N GLU A 259 -14.67 -2.78 -8.05
CA GLU A 259 -15.40 -4.04 -8.27
C GLU A 259 -16.84 -3.81 -8.72
N ALA A 260 -17.49 -2.71 -8.29
CA ALA A 260 -18.81 -2.33 -8.80
C ALA A 260 -18.80 -1.99 -10.30
N GLN A 261 -17.64 -1.73 -10.89
CA GLN A 261 -17.45 -1.48 -12.33
C GLN A 261 -16.60 -2.58 -12.99
N ARG A 262 -16.60 -3.79 -12.43
CA ARG A 262 -15.79 -4.92 -12.90
C ARG A 262 -15.91 -5.17 -14.40
N ASP A 263 -17.10 -5.04 -14.97
CA ASP A 263 -17.36 -5.29 -16.40
C ASP A 263 -16.64 -4.32 -17.33
N ASN A 264 -16.18 -3.16 -16.82
CA ASN A 264 -15.44 -2.16 -17.57
C ASN A 264 -13.91 -2.35 -17.48
N LEU A 265 -13.46 -3.30 -16.65
CA LEU A 265 -12.03 -3.53 -16.41
C LEU A 265 -11.45 -4.45 -17.48
N ALA A 266 -10.28 -4.08 -18.00
CA ALA A 266 -9.52 -4.96 -18.88
C ALA A 266 -8.99 -6.16 -18.09
N THR A 267 -8.87 -7.33 -18.72
CA THR A 267 -8.22 -8.50 -18.12
C THR A 267 -6.79 -8.61 -18.63
N LEU A 268 -5.82 -8.54 -17.72
CA LEU A 268 -4.39 -8.73 -17.99
C LEU A 268 -3.93 -10.09 -17.49
N LYS A 269 -2.94 -10.67 -18.16
CA LYS A 269 -2.35 -11.97 -17.84
C LYS A 269 -0.83 -11.87 -17.84
N GLY A 270 -0.20 -12.76 -17.08
CA GLY A 270 1.26 -12.87 -17.03
C GLY A 270 1.87 -12.12 -15.83
N GLU A 271 3.18 -11.92 -15.92
CA GLU A 271 3.99 -11.32 -14.87
C GLU A 271 4.14 -9.81 -15.10
N PHE A 272 4.30 -9.05 -14.02
CA PHE A 272 4.57 -7.62 -14.09
C PHE A 272 5.98 -7.34 -13.59
N ILE A 273 6.94 -7.32 -14.51
CA ILE A 273 8.39 -7.17 -14.23
C ILE A 273 9.04 -6.03 -15.02
N ASP A 274 8.23 -5.20 -15.68
CA ASP A 274 8.73 -4.11 -16.50
C ASP A 274 9.34 -2.97 -15.67
N GLY A 275 10.51 -2.51 -16.09
CA GLY A 275 11.07 -1.22 -15.67
C GLY A 275 10.18 -0.08 -16.17
N LYS A 276 9.61 0.70 -15.26
CA LYS A 276 8.51 1.63 -15.53
C LYS A 276 8.85 2.75 -16.53
N ILE A 277 7.79 3.26 -17.18
CA ILE A 277 7.70 4.52 -17.94
C ILE A 277 7.82 5.77 -17.01
N TYR A 278 7.58 5.64 -15.69
CA TYR A 278 7.52 6.77 -14.74
C TYR A 278 8.55 6.75 -13.60
N ALA A 279 9.46 5.76 -13.55
CA ALA A 279 10.55 5.71 -12.56
C ALA A 279 11.77 5.05 -13.20
N ARG A 280 12.93 5.72 -13.16
CA ARG A 280 14.17 5.37 -13.89
C ARG A 280 14.93 4.13 -13.37
N ALA A 281 14.33 3.28 -12.54
CA ALA A 281 15.06 2.16 -11.95
C ALA A 281 14.27 0.85 -12.02
N SER A 282 14.46 0.10 -13.11
CA SER A 282 14.42 -1.35 -13.05
C SER A 282 15.70 -1.81 -12.34
N HIS A 283 15.55 -2.20 -11.09
CA HIS A 283 16.64 -2.65 -10.24
C HIS A 283 17.01 -4.12 -10.49
N HIS A 284 16.87 -4.62 -11.74
CA HIS A 284 17.33 -5.96 -12.13
C HIS A 284 18.82 -6.22 -11.83
N ARG A 285 19.59 -5.17 -11.49
CA ARG A 285 20.96 -5.30 -10.97
C ARG A 285 21.06 -5.75 -9.50
N PHE A 286 20.02 -5.58 -8.66
CA PHE A 286 20.03 -6.07 -7.28
C PHE A 286 20.23 -7.59 -7.22
N TYR A 287 19.69 -8.34 -8.19
CA TYR A 287 19.85 -9.79 -8.28
C TYR A 287 21.33 -10.24 -8.36
N ALA A 288 22.26 -9.36 -8.74
CA ALA A 288 23.69 -9.66 -8.83
C ALA A 288 24.51 -9.21 -7.62
N TYR A 289 24.00 -8.31 -6.77
CA TYR A 289 24.82 -7.69 -5.70
C TYR A 289 25.10 -8.62 -4.52
N GLY A 290 24.18 -9.53 -4.19
CA GLY A 290 24.37 -10.50 -3.09
C GLY A 290 25.37 -11.63 -3.40
N TYR A 291 25.63 -11.91 -4.68
CA TYR A 291 26.53 -12.99 -5.10
C TYR A 291 28.01 -12.59 -5.12
N GLN A 292 28.34 -11.30 -5.09
CA GLN A 292 29.74 -10.84 -5.17
C GLN A 292 30.47 -10.82 -3.81
N ASN A 293 29.76 -10.91 -2.68
CA ASN A 293 30.35 -10.78 -1.34
C ASN A 293 30.32 -12.07 -0.50
N CYS A 294 30.07 -13.24 -1.10
CA CYS A 294 30.24 -14.51 -0.39
C CYS A 294 31.69 -14.97 -0.54
N PRO A 295 32.54 -14.99 0.51
CA PRO A 295 33.81 -15.69 0.43
C PRO A 295 33.47 -17.16 0.18
N ARG A 296 33.99 -17.73 -0.91
CA ARG A 296 34.01 -19.19 -1.08
C ARG A 296 34.82 -19.76 0.08
N ALA A 297 34.13 -20.25 1.11
CA ALA A 297 34.73 -21.16 2.07
C ALA A 297 34.94 -22.49 1.33
N TYR A 298 36.20 -22.79 1.01
CA TYR A 298 36.69 -24.14 0.78
C TYR A 298 36.92 -24.82 2.12
#